data_AF-A0A8B3CG77-F1
#
_entry.id   AF-A0A8B3CG77-F1
#
_cell.length_a   1.000
_cell.length_b   1.000
_cell.length_c   1.000
_cell.angle_alpha   90.00
_cell.angle_beta   90.00
_cell.angle_gamma   90.00
#
_symmetry.space_group_name_H-M   'P 1'
#
loop_
_entity.id
_entity.type
_entity.pdbx_description
1 polymer ?
#
loop_
_entity_poly.entity_id
_entity_poly.type
_entity_poly.pdbx_seq_one_letter_code
_entity_poly.pdbx_strand_id
1 'polypeptide(L)'
;MEPKHFREQTITVPEELKKPFVDWLSFTVEYTDASWTWLESVFGELRPEEKGFSGYTNTFRTSGGVFGAYSPEKRNQKVYVSLSSKALYQFDSSQTSLGKLIRGAIQHKGKFTRIDLAQDDYEGYLNLPLIYEKLKRKEVSTRFRGYSKYESFGKGNSSESIFGDHKTGNGYTIYIGSFRRSKCFVRIYDKKHQVGEECAWPIWNRMEFQLNHEAADQYCNPTWNVDPNTGEILKTKERFPDPNRASFEERNFPKTAYYYLKFLEPTYKQKLNGLGHVYLEEKHKRHWSVCDWWTDFLKVSEGQSIGLPKNETGLEEIENWLSSQVSGSFYLLTSVYGERYVEELLEVGKEKFERNKKYQNLLKQGRENRSKTSKNFPDEVPF
;
A
#
# COMPACT_ATOMS: atom_id res chain seq x y z
N MET A 1 28.93 39.03 -12.54
CA MET A 1 27.69 38.47 -11.98
C MET A 1 27.66 37.01 -12.34
N GLU A 2 27.98 36.12 -11.41
CA GLU A 2 27.86 34.69 -11.64
C GLU A 2 26.38 34.27 -11.62
N PRO A 3 25.95 33.38 -12.52
CA PRO A 3 24.60 32.86 -12.50
C PRO A 3 24.45 31.92 -11.31
N LYS A 4 23.64 32.33 -10.32
CA LYS A 4 23.19 31.47 -9.22
C LYS A 4 22.49 30.24 -9.82
N HIS A 5 23.17 29.10 -9.78
CA HIS A 5 22.54 27.80 -9.98
C HIS A 5 21.53 27.59 -8.85
N PHE A 6 20.24 27.74 -9.16
CA PHE A 6 19.19 27.16 -8.35
C PHE A 6 19.37 25.64 -8.41
N ARG A 7 19.94 25.04 -7.36
CA ARG A 7 19.84 23.59 -7.16
C ARG A 7 18.36 23.31 -6.90
N GLU A 8 17.67 22.75 -7.88
CA GLU A 8 16.45 21.99 -7.61
C GLU A 8 16.82 20.95 -6.56
N GLN A 9 16.29 21.09 -5.35
CA GLN A 9 16.51 20.09 -4.31
C GLN A 9 15.79 18.82 -4.76
N THR A 10 16.55 17.86 -5.27
CA THR A 10 16.07 16.50 -5.50
C THR A 10 15.69 15.89 -4.16
N ILE A 11 14.40 15.93 -3.83
CA ILE A 11 13.82 15.20 -2.72
C ILE A 11 14.16 13.72 -2.93
N THR A 12 15.02 13.17 -2.09
CA THR A 12 15.45 11.77 -2.18
C THR A 12 14.50 10.93 -1.34
N VAL A 13 13.83 9.97 -1.96
CA VAL A 13 12.89 9.07 -1.29
C VAL A 13 13.68 7.96 -0.60
N PRO A 14 13.51 7.74 0.72
CA PRO A 14 14.14 6.64 1.42
C PRO A 14 13.81 5.28 0.79
N GLU A 15 14.81 4.40 0.66
CA GLU A 15 14.68 3.11 -0.03
C GLU A 15 13.66 2.18 0.65
N GLU A 16 13.45 2.30 1.96
CA GLU A 16 12.41 1.57 2.67
C GLU A 16 10.99 1.92 2.24
N LEU A 17 10.73 3.14 1.75
CA LEU A 17 9.41 3.55 1.25
C LEU A 17 9.11 3.01 -0.14
N LYS A 18 10.16 2.64 -0.87
CA LYS A 18 10.06 1.98 -2.17
C LYS A 18 9.78 0.48 -2.05
N LYS A 19 9.79 -0.08 -0.83
CA LYS A 19 9.52 -1.50 -0.63
C LYS A 19 8.01 -1.79 -0.70
N PRO A 20 7.61 -2.94 -1.28
CA PRO A 20 6.22 -3.35 -1.29
C PRO A 20 5.79 -3.79 0.10
N PHE A 21 4.52 -3.59 0.42
CA PHE A 21 3.97 -3.91 1.75
C PHE A 21 2.56 -4.47 1.67
N VAL A 22 2.10 -5.04 2.78
CA VAL A 22 0.70 -5.43 2.96
C VAL A 22 -0.10 -4.24 3.51
N ASP A 23 -1.11 -3.79 2.79
CA ASP A 23 -1.99 -2.67 3.18
C ASP A 23 -3.25 -3.15 3.91
N TRP A 24 -3.58 -4.44 3.79
CA TRP A 24 -4.67 -5.07 4.53
C TRP A 24 -4.43 -6.57 4.66
N LEU A 25 -4.75 -7.14 5.83
CA LEU A 25 -4.72 -8.59 6.04
C LEU A 25 -5.94 -9.02 6.84
N SER A 26 -6.70 -9.98 6.33
CA SER A 26 -7.77 -10.63 7.08
C SER A 26 -7.66 -12.14 6.98
N PHE A 27 -7.91 -12.79 8.10
CA PHE A 27 -7.92 -14.24 8.20
C PHE A 27 -8.91 -14.70 9.26
N THR A 28 -9.12 -15.99 9.30
CA THR A 28 -9.86 -16.67 10.36
C THR A 28 -8.96 -17.68 11.04
N VAL A 29 -9.21 -18.02 12.30
CA VAL A 29 -8.58 -19.13 13.04
C VAL A 29 -9.63 -19.93 13.79
N GLU A 30 -9.36 -21.20 14.11
CA GLU A 30 -10.31 -22.01 14.89
C GLU A 30 -10.63 -21.34 16.22
N TYR A 31 -11.90 -21.35 16.64
CA TYR A 31 -12.28 -20.77 17.93
C TYR A 31 -12.03 -21.78 19.06
N THR A 32 -10.75 -21.83 19.47
CA THR A 32 -10.26 -22.63 20.59
C THR A 32 -9.53 -21.73 21.58
N ASP A 33 -9.39 -22.18 22.83
CA ASP A 33 -8.67 -21.41 23.84
C ASP A 33 -7.21 -21.21 23.44
N ALA A 34 -6.58 -22.22 22.81
CA ALA A 34 -5.23 -22.11 22.28
C ALA A 34 -5.10 -21.00 21.21
N SER A 35 -6.06 -20.89 20.29
CA SER A 35 -6.09 -19.81 19.30
C SER A 35 -6.32 -18.45 19.95
N TRP A 36 -7.18 -18.38 20.96
CA TRP A 36 -7.47 -17.14 21.69
C TRP A 36 -6.22 -16.63 22.42
N THR A 37 -5.55 -17.50 23.18
CA THR A 37 -4.29 -17.18 23.86
C THR A 37 -3.20 -16.78 22.87
N TRP A 38 -3.12 -17.44 21.71
CA TRP A 38 -2.19 -17.03 20.66
C TRP A 38 -2.50 -15.61 20.15
N LEU A 39 -3.76 -15.28 19.87
CA LEU A 39 -4.16 -13.94 19.46
C LEU A 39 -3.80 -12.88 20.52
N GLU A 40 -4.01 -13.17 21.81
CA GLU A 40 -3.61 -12.31 22.92
C GLU A 40 -2.09 -12.13 22.99
N SER A 41 -1.32 -13.19 22.76
CA SER A 41 0.15 -13.12 22.74
C SER A 41 0.69 -12.27 21.59
N VAL A 42 -0.01 -12.26 20.45
CA VAL A 42 0.43 -11.56 19.23
C VAL A 42 -0.05 -10.11 19.22
N PHE A 43 -1.27 -9.85 19.68
CA PHE A 43 -1.91 -8.54 19.54
C PHE A 43 -2.15 -7.81 20.86
N GLY A 44 -1.80 -8.42 21.99
CA GLY A 44 -2.11 -7.94 23.33
C GLY A 44 -3.57 -8.21 23.71
N GLU A 45 -4.03 -7.50 24.74
CA GLU A 45 -5.40 -7.62 25.26
C GLU A 45 -6.47 -7.49 24.15
N LEU A 46 -7.31 -8.52 24.00
CA LEU A 46 -8.47 -8.51 23.11
C LEU A 46 -9.67 -7.98 23.89
N ARG A 47 -10.14 -6.77 23.58
CA ARG A 47 -11.25 -6.12 24.30
C ARG A 47 -12.58 -6.45 23.63
N PRO A 48 -13.44 -7.29 24.22
CA PRO A 48 -14.71 -7.67 23.62
C PRO A 48 -15.72 -6.52 23.56
N GLU A 49 -16.58 -6.56 22.56
CA GLU A 49 -17.70 -5.65 22.36
C GLU A 49 -18.93 -6.50 21.99
N GLU A 50 -20.08 -6.23 22.62
CA GLU A 50 -21.37 -6.84 22.29
C GLU A 50 -21.96 -6.21 21.02
N LYS A 51 -21.22 -6.32 19.93
CA LYS A 51 -21.57 -5.77 18.63
C LYS A 51 -21.39 -6.85 17.57
N GLY A 52 -22.42 -7.06 16.76
CA GLY A 52 -22.37 -8.01 15.65
C GLY A 52 -21.60 -7.48 14.43
N PHE A 53 -21.03 -8.40 13.66
CA PHE A 53 -20.36 -8.11 12.39
C PHE A 53 -20.47 -9.30 11.45
N SER A 54 -20.98 -9.12 10.22
CA SER A 54 -20.93 -10.15 9.16
C SER A 54 -21.38 -11.57 9.60
N GLY A 55 -22.42 -11.66 10.44
CA GLY A 55 -22.93 -12.93 10.97
C GLY A 55 -22.29 -13.44 12.26
N TYR A 56 -21.28 -12.73 12.79
CA TYR A 56 -20.77 -12.90 14.15
C TYR A 56 -21.62 -12.12 15.15
N THR A 57 -21.75 -12.62 16.38
CA THR A 57 -22.53 -11.96 17.44
C THR A 57 -21.72 -10.93 18.23
N ASN A 58 -20.39 -11.10 18.30
CA ASN A 58 -19.50 -10.25 19.07
C ASN A 58 -18.30 -9.81 18.25
N THR A 59 -17.70 -8.68 18.64
CA THR A 59 -16.43 -8.19 18.10
C THR A 59 -15.40 -7.98 19.19
N PHE A 60 -14.16 -7.78 18.82
CA PHE A 60 -13.14 -7.26 19.72
C PHE A 60 -12.23 -6.26 19.02
N ARG A 61 -11.56 -5.44 19.83
CA ARG A 61 -10.53 -4.49 19.39
C ARG A 61 -9.28 -4.63 20.25
N THR A 62 -8.13 -4.34 19.67
CA THR A 62 -6.86 -4.22 20.42
C THR A 62 -6.38 -2.77 20.45
N SER A 63 -5.42 -2.47 21.33
CA SER A 63 -4.75 -1.16 21.38
C SER A 63 -4.05 -0.82 20.05
N GLY A 64 -3.57 -1.84 19.33
CA GLY A 64 -2.97 -1.75 18.01
C GLY A 64 -3.98 -1.65 16.85
N GLY A 65 -5.26 -1.40 17.13
CA GLY A 65 -6.28 -1.19 16.12
C GLY A 65 -6.73 -2.45 15.36
N VAL A 66 -6.25 -3.63 15.75
CA VAL A 66 -6.69 -4.92 15.19
C VAL A 66 -8.16 -5.10 15.51
N PHE A 67 -8.92 -5.57 14.53
CA PHE A 67 -10.32 -5.90 14.64
C PHE A 67 -10.50 -7.40 14.62
N GLY A 68 -11.39 -7.92 15.46
CA GLY A 68 -11.86 -9.29 15.31
C GLY A 68 -13.35 -9.44 15.55
N ALA A 69 -13.87 -10.58 15.12
CA ALA A 69 -15.26 -10.97 15.26
C ALA A 69 -15.37 -12.46 15.59
N TYR A 70 -16.28 -12.79 16.50
CA TYR A 70 -16.47 -14.15 17.00
C TYR A 70 -17.89 -14.34 17.56
N SER A 71 -18.28 -15.58 17.81
CA SER A 71 -19.60 -15.89 18.37
C SER A 71 -19.43 -16.82 19.56
N PRO A 72 -19.55 -16.33 20.82
CA PRO A 72 -19.31 -17.11 22.04
C PRO A 72 -20.08 -18.44 22.06
N GLU A 73 -21.36 -18.40 21.68
CA GLU A 73 -22.27 -19.56 21.65
C GLU A 73 -22.12 -20.45 20.40
N LYS A 74 -21.28 -20.07 19.44
CA LYS A 74 -21.07 -20.80 18.18
C LYS A 74 -19.59 -20.99 17.91
N ARG A 75 -18.90 -21.76 18.77
CA ARG A 75 -17.45 -22.04 18.64
C ARG A 75 -17.06 -22.83 17.38
N ASN A 76 -18.03 -23.44 16.68
CA ASN A 76 -17.80 -23.99 15.35
C ASN A 76 -17.56 -22.89 14.29
N GLN A 77 -18.00 -21.66 14.56
CA GLN A 77 -17.66 -20.48 13.77
C GLN A 77 -16.27 -20.01 14.20
N LYS A 78 -15.35 -19.96 13.24
CA LYS A 78 -13.97 -19.49 13.43
C LYS A 78 -13.92 -18.05 13.93
N VAL A 79 -12.87 -17.67 14.66
CA VAL A 79 -12.61 -16.27 14.98
C VAL A 79 -12.09 -15.56 13.74
N TYR A 80 -12.72 -14.46 13.36
CA TYR A 80 -12.25 -13.57 12.29
C TYR A 80 -11.32 -12.51 12.86
N VAL A 81 -10.25 -12.22 12.13
CA VAL A 81 -9.25 -11.20 12.47
C VAL A 81 -8.98 -10.35 11.23
N SER A 82 -8.87 -9.05 11.41
CA SER A 82 -8.61 -8.07 10.35
C SER A 82 -7.68 -6.98 10.83
N LEU A 83 -6.63 -6.76 10.04
CA LEU A 83 -5.64 -5.72 10.22
C LEU A 83 -5.71 -4.78 9.02
N SER A 84 -6.07 -3.52 9.27
CA SER A 84 -5.91 -2.43 8.29
C SER A 84 -4.45 -2.01 8.18
N SER A 85 -4.11 -1.19 7.19
CA SER A 85 -2.76 -0.63 7.01
C SER A 85 -2.20 -0.01 8.31
N LYS A 86 -2.99 0.84 8.98
CA LYS A 86 -2.67 1.36 10.32
C LYS A 86 -2.37 0.29 11.37
N ALA A 87 -3.16 -0.79 11.42
CA ALA A 87 -2.97 -1.85 12.40
C ALA A 87 -1.72 -2.70 12.09
N LEU A 88 -1.43 -2.93 10.79
CA LEU A 88 -0.22 -3.59 10.32
C LEU A 88 1.03 -2.77 10.62
N TYR A 89 0.94 -1.44 10.50
CA TYR A 89 2.01 -0.52 10.91
C TYR A 89 2.29 -0.61 12.42
N GLN A 90 1.24 -0.56 13.25
CA GLN A 90 1.39 -0.69 14.69
C GLN A 90 1.92 -2.07 15.11
N PHE A 91 1.56 -3.11 14.35
CA PHE A 91 2.06 -4.46 14.54
C PHE A 91 3.59 -4.57 14.32
N ASP A 92 4.18 -3.82 13.39
CA ASP A 92 5.64 -3.82 13.14
C ASP A 92 6.44 -3.47 14.40
N SER A 93 5.88 -2.62 15.27
CA SER A 93 6.50 -2.21 16.53
C SER A 93 6.56 -3.31 17.61
N SER A 94 5.98 -4.50 17.36
CA SER A 94 5.78 -5.58 18.33
C SER A 94 6.80 -6.74 18.27
N GLN A 95 7.94 -6.58 17.60
CA GLN A 95 9.01 -7.61 17.42
C GLN A 95 8.58 -8.92 16.69
N THR A 96 7.34 -9.00 16.20
CA THR A 96 6.85 -10.16 15.41
C THR A 96 6.76 -9.78 13.94
N SER A 97 7.40 -10.58 13.06
CA SER A 97 7.36 -10.33 11.62
C SER A 97 6.04 -10.78 10.99
N LEU A 98 5.66 -10.17 9.86
CA LEU A 98 4.50 -10.57 9.07
C LEU A 98 4.48 -12.06 8.72
N GLY A 99 5.64 -12.64 8.37
CA GLY A 99 5.76 -14.08 8.13
C GLY A 99 5.47 -14.94 9.37
N LYS A 100 5.88 -14.50 10.57
CA LYS A 100 5.51 -15.19 11.82
C LYS A 100 4.01 -15.14 12.08
N LEU A 101 3.35 -14.00 11.82
CA LEU A 101 1.90 -13.87 11.93
C LEU A 101 1.17 -14.85 10.99
N ILE A 102 1.58 -14.88 9.71
CA ILE A 102 1.01 -15.78 8.71
C ILE A 102 1.19 -17.24 9.14
N ARG A 103 2.40 -17.64 9.54
CA ARG A 103 2.66 -19.01 10.03
C ARG A 103 1.85 -19.37 11.27
N GLY A 104 1.72 -18.44 12.23
CA GLY A 104 0.89 -18.64 13.41
C GLY A 104 -0.58 -18.88 13.03
N ALA A 105 -1.14 -18.04 12.14
CA ALA A 105 -2.50 -18.23 11.66
C ALA A 105 -2.68 -19.61 10.99
N ILE A 106 -1.71 -20.09 10.21
CA ILE A 106 -1.72 -21.43 9.59
C ILE A 106 -1.71 -22.53 10.66
N GLN A 107 -0.85 -22.42 11.69
CA GLN A 107 -0.77 -23.37 12.80
C GLN A 107 -2.09 -23.49 13.56
N HIS A 108 -2.83 -22.38 13.69
CA HIS A 108 -4.17 -22.33 14.27
C HIS A 108 -5.29 -22.66 13.27
N LYS A 109 -4.96 -23.45 12.23
CA LYS A 109 -5.86 -23.94 11.16
C LYS A 109 -6.64 -22.80 10.50
N GLY A 110 -5.96 -21.67 10.34
CA GLY A 110 -6.56 -20.47 9.79
C GLY A 110 -6.75 -20.50 8.29
N LYS A 111 -7.64 -19.62 7.80
CA LYS A 111 -7.84 -19.35 6.37
C LYS A 111 -7.76 -17.86 6.12
N PHE A 112 -6.97 -17.45 5.14
CA PHE A 112 -6.85 -16.04 4.77
C PHE A 112 -8.00 -15.64 3.86
N THR A 113 -8.71 -14.59 4.26
CA THR A 113 -9.92 -14.12 3.59
C THR A 113 -9.66 -12.87 2.77
N ARG A 114 -8.62 -12.11 3.08
CA ARG A 114 -8.17 -10.95 2.30
C ARG A 114 -6.69 -10.65 2.53
N ILE A 115 -5.99 -10.27 1.46
CA ILE A 115 -4.68 -9.62 1.54
C ILE A 115 -4.59 -8.54 0.45
N ASP A 116 -4.21 -7.33 0.84
CA ASP A 116 -3.97 -6.23 -0.08
C ASP A 116 -2.46 -5.99 -0.18
N LEU A 117 -1.88 -6.19 -1.36
CA LEU A 117 -0.46 -5.95 -1.63
C LEU A 117 -0.32 -4.57 -2.25
N ALA A 118 0.56 -3.72 -1.74
CA ALA A 118 0.71 -2.36 -2.19
C ALA A 118 2.16 -2.06 -2.59
N GLN A 119 2.30 -1.19 -3.58
CA GLN A 119 3.54 -0.57 -4.00
C GLN A 119 3.28 0.90 -4.25
N ASP A 120 4.09 1.74 -3.61
CA ASP A 120 4.11 3.18 -3.84
C ASP A 120 5.05 3.53 -5.00
N ASP A 121 4.67 4.57 -5.74
CA ASP A 121 5.40 5.17 -6.84
C ASP A 121 5.61 6.66 -6.53
N TYR A 122 6.85 7.01 -6.19
CA TYR A 122 7.26 8.38 -5.91
C TYR A 122 7.99 9.01 -7.11
N GLU A 123 8.39 8.17 -8.07
CA GLU A 123 9.09 8.53 -9.29
C GLU A 123 8.14 8.96 -10.42
N GLY A 124 6.85 8.63 -10.31
CA GLY A 124 5.81 9.04 -11.25
C GLY A 124 5.65 8.12 -12.46
N TYR A 125 6.10 6.87 -12.35
CA TYR A 125 5.87 5.87 -13.40
C TYR A 125 4.39 5.55 -13.61
N LEU A 126 3.58 5.60 -12.53
CA LEU A 126 2.14 5.35 -12.56
C LEU A 126 1.38 6.61 -12.97
N ASN A 127 1.51 7.02 -14.23
CA ASN A 127 0.70 8.12 -14.77
C ASN A 127 -0.76 7.68 -14.98
N LEU A 128 -1.67 8.10 -14.08
CA LEU A 128 -3.09 7.71 -14.12
C LEU A 128 -3.78 8.03 -15.47
N PRO A 129 -3.68 9.25 -16.04
CA PRO A 129 -4.22 9.54 -17.38
C PRO A 129 -3.75 8.58 -18.46
N LEU A 130 -2.45 8.32 -18.53
CA LEU A 130 -1.88 7.39 -19.50
C LEU A 130 -2.40 5.97 -19.29
N ILE A 131 -2.43 5.50 -18.05
CA ILE A 131 -2.96 4.17 -17.68
C ILE A 131 -4.41 4.04 -18.13
N TYR A 132 -5.25 5.04 -17.86
CA TYR A 132 -6.66 5.02 -18.23
C TYR A 132 -6.85 5.00 -19.75
N GLU A 133 -6.08 5.79 -20.50
CA GLU A 133 -6.12 5.77 -21.96
C GLU A 133 -5.65 4.42 -22.54
N LYS A 134 -4.58 3.81 -22.00
CA LYS A 134 -4.15 2.47 -22.40
C LYS A 134 -5.21 1.41 -22.14
N LEU A 135 -5.92 1.48 -21.01
CA LEU A 135 -7.07 0.61 -20.73
C LEU A 135 -8.18 0.76 -21.77
N LYS A 136 -8.54 2.01 -22.11
CA LYS A 136 -9.56 2.32 -23.15
C LYS A 136 -9.18 1.79 -24.53
N ARG A 137 -7.91 1.94 -24.92
CA ARG A 137 -7.38 1.45 -26.20
C ARG A 137 -7.12 -0.06 -26.21
N LYS A 138 -7.39 -0.75 -25.11
CA LYS A 138 -7.11 -2.18 -24.91
C LYS A 138 -5.61 -2.49 -25.09
N GLU A 139 -4.74 -1.54 -24.77
CA GLU A 139 -3.27 -1.64 -24.74
C GLU A 139 -2.75 -2.30 -23.47
N VAL A 140 -3.42 -3.39 -23.07
CA VAL A 140 -3.12 -4.14 -21.85
C VAL A 140 -3.28 -5.65 -22.07
N SER A 141 -2.36 -6.45 -21.57
CA SER A 141 -2.58 -7.88 -21.34
C SER A 141 -2.95 -8.07 -19.89
N THR A 142 -4.16 -8.58 -19.62
CA THR A 142 -4.64 -8.69 -18.24
C THR A 142 -5.52 -9.92 -18.03
N ARG A 143 -5.53 -10.42 -16.79
CA ARG A 143 -6.44 -11.47 -16.33
C ARG A 143 -7.81 -10.94 -15.87
N PHE A 144 -7.97 -9.61 -15.82
CA PHE A 144 -9.22 -8.97 -15.43
C PHE A 144 -10.14 -8.75 -16.63
N ARG A 145 -11.46 -8.76 -16.40
CA ARG A 145 -12.48 -8.62 -17.46
C ARG A 145 -13.00 -7.21 -17.68
N GLY A 146 -12.68 -6.27 -16.80
CA GLY A 146 -13.18 -4.90 -16.87
C GLY A 146 -12.41 -3.95 -15.98
N TYR A 147 -12.67 -2.65 -16.14
CA TYR A 147 -12.07 -1.58 -15.36
C TYR A 147 -13.11 -0.46 -15.15
N SER A 148 -12.90 0.39 -14.15
CA SER A 148 -13.74 1.55 -13.87
C SER A 148 -12.91 2.70 -13.30
N LYS A 149 -13.33 3.93 -13.60
CA LYS A 149 -12.77 5.15 -13.00
C LYS A 149 -13.71 5.66 -11.91
N TYR A 150 -13.16 6.04 -10.76
CA TYR A 150 -13.88 6.71 -9.68
C TYR A 150 -13.25 8.08 -9.43
N GLU A 151 -14.04 9.14 -9.63
CA GLU A 151 -13.59 10.51 -9.38
C GLU A 151 -14.12 10.96 -8.01
N SER A 152 -13.23 11.49 -7.18
CA SER A 152 -13.65 12.16 -5.96
C SER A 152 -14.01 13.60 -6.35
N PHE A 153 -15.29 13.91 -6.47
CA PHE A 153 -15.72 15.30 -6.63
C PHE A 153 -15.34 16.05 -5.35
N GLY A 154 -14.32 16.90 -5.42
CA GLY A 154 -13.97 17.80 -4.33
C GLY A 154 -15.17 18.68 -3.98
N LYS A 155 -15.43 18.90 -2.69
CA LYS A 155 -16.27 20.01 -2.23
C LYS A 155 -15.53 21.32 -2.55
N GLY A 156 -15.65 21.82 -3.77
CA GLY A 156 -15.06 23.09 -4.18
C GLY A 156 -15.75 23.56 -5.45
N ASN A 157 -16.38 24.73 -5.37
CA ASN A 157 -17.06 25.38 -6.49
C ASN A 157 -16.10 25.52 -7.69
N SER A 158 -16.32 24.75 -8.75
CA SER A 158 -15.68 24.97 -10.04
C SER A 158 -16.35 26.15 -10.73
N SER A 159 -15.83 27.36 -10.51
CA SER A 159 -15.96 28.45 -11.47
C SER A 159 -15.02 28.14 -12.64
N GLU A 160 -15.56 27.63 -13.74
CA GLU A 160 -14.83 27.53 -15.00
C GLU A 160 -14.72 28.94 -15.59
N SER A 161 -13.52 29.53 -15.60
CA SER A 161 -13.23 30.71 -16.40
C SER A 161 -12.76 30.27 -17.78
N ILE A 162 -13.33 30.89 -18.82
CA ILE A 162 -13.02 30.62 -20.24
C ILE A 162 -11.55 30.98 -20.59
N PHE A 163 -10.89 31.72 -19.71
CA PHE A 163 -9.46 32.05 -19.77
C PHE A 163 -8.88 31.84 -18.37
N GLY A 164 -8.12 30.77 -18.16
CA GLY A 164 -7.50 30.45 -16.89
C GLY A 164 -6.77 29.11 -16.97
N ASP A 165 -5.50 29.12 -16.60
CA ASP A 165 -4.58 27.99 -16.65
C ASP A 165 -5.22 26.68 -16.21
N HIS A 166 -4.85 25.59 -16.89
CA HIS A 166 -5.23 24.23 -16.55
C HIS A 166 -5.01 23.93 -15.06
N LYS A 167 -6.02 24.20 -14.22
CA LYS A 167 -6.11 23.58 -12.90
C LYS A 167 -6.27 22.09 -13.15
N THR A 168 -5.13 21.44 -13.08
CA THR A 168 -4.89 20.06 -13.47
C THR A 168 -5.65 19.15 -12.51
N GLY A 169 -6.72 18.56 -13.02
CA GLY A 169 -7.29 17.27 -12.61
C GLY A 169 -7.70 17.10 -11.15
N ASN A 170 -9.01 17.00 -10.90
CA ASN A 170 -9.52 16.30 -9.72
C ASN A 170 -8.90 14.88 -9.67
N GLY A 171 -8.29 14.51 -8.54
CA GLY A 171 -7.70 13.17 -8.37
C GLY A 171 -8.74 12.06 -8.54
N TYR A 172 -8.35 10.95 -9.19
CA TYR A 172 -9.24 9.80 -9.43
C TYR A 172 -8.56 8.46 -9.16
N THR A 173 -9.37 7.43 -8.98
CA THR A 173 -8.92 6.05 -8.77
C THR A 173 -9.32 5.20 -9.97
N ILE A 174 -8.37 4.41 -10.48
CA ILE A 174 -8.60 3.39 -11.50
C ILE A 174 -8.73 2.04 -10.81
N TYR A 175 -9.86 1.38 -11.03
CA TYR A 175 -10.09 0.01 -10.63
C TYR A 175 -9.95 -0.90 -11.85
N ILE A 176 -9.20 -2.00 -11.72
CA ILE A 176 -9.09 -3.04 -12.76
C ILE A 176 -9.51 -4.38 -12.15
N GLY A 177 -10.57 -4.98 -12.68
CA GLY A 177 -11.30 -6.08 -12.04
C GLY A 177 -12.58 -5.61 -11.35
N SER A 178 -13.36 -6.56 -10.83
CA SER A 178 -14.65 -6.28 -10.22
C SER A 178 -14.56 -6.40 -8.70
N PHE A 179 -14.67 -5.28 -7.99
CA PHE A 179 -14.59 -5.22 -6.52
C PHE A 179 -15.40 -6.31 -5.80
N ARG A 180 -16.63 -6.60 -6.28
CA ARG A 180 -17.54 -7.58 -5.65
C ARG A 180 -17.44 -9.00 -6.21
N ARG A 181 -17.06 -9.15 -7.49
CA ARG A 181 -17.17 -10.45 -8.19
C ARG A 181 -15.82 -11.15 -8.35
N SER A 182 -14.71 -10.42 -8.34
CA SER A 182 -13.39 -11.02 -8.55
C SER A 182 -12.69 -11.32 -7.23
N LYS A 183 -11.98 -12.46 -7.23
CA LYS A 183 -11.10 -12.87 -6.12
C LYS A 183 -9.81 -12.05 -6.08
N CYS A 184 -9.52 -11.27 -7.13
CA CYS A 184 -8.46 -10.29 -7.17
C CYS A 184 -8.94 -9.07 -7.96
N PHE A 185 -8.60 -7.87 -7.53
CA PHE A 185 -8.71 -6.65 -8.33
C PHE A 185 -7.61 -5.66 -7.96
N VAL A 186 -7.40 -4.68 -8.83
CA VAL A 186 -6.35 -3.68 -8.71
C VAL A 186 -6.97 -2.31 -8.44
N ARG A 187 -6.34 -1.51 -7.57
CA ARG A 187 -6.56 -0.07 -7.42
C ARG A 187 -5.27 0.66 -7.81
N ILE A 188 -5.39 1.71 -8.63
CA ILE A 188 -4.30 2.64 -8.91
C ILE A 188 -4.84 4.05 -8.65
N TYR A 189 -4.20 4.80 -7.77
CA TYR A 189 -4.70 6.11 -7.36
C TYR A 189 -3.59 7.07 -6.93
N ASP A 190 -3.92 8.35 -6.95
CA ASP A 190 -3.10 9.42 -6.39
C ASP A 190 -3.21 9.39 -4.85
N LYS A 191 -2.15 8.87 -4.20
CA LYS A 191 -2.06 8.77 -2.75
C LYS A 191 -1.74 10.11 -2.12
N LYS A 192 -0.97 10.97 -2.79
CA LYS A 192 -0.71 12.36 -2.35
C LYS A 192 -2.02 13.11 -2.13
N HIS A 193 -2.95 13.04 -3.09
CA HIS A 193 -4.25 13.68 -2.97
C HIS A 193 -5.07 13.13 -1.79
N GLN A 194 -4.90 11.85 -1.41
CA GLN A 194 -5.53 11.28 -0.21
C GLN A 194 -4.90 11.82 1.10
N VAL A 195 -3.60 12.07 1.10
CA VAL A 195 -2.87 12.62 2.26
C VAL A 195 -3.15 14.12 2.43
N GLY A 196 -3.32 14.85 1.33
CA GLY A 196 -3.67 16.27 1.31
C GLY A 196 -2.46 17.20 1.11
N GLU A 197 -2.70 18.50 1.30
CA GLU A 197 -1.73 19.58 1.01
C GLU A 197 -0.44 19.51 1.85
N GLU A 198 -0.48 18.81 2.99
CA GLU A 198 0.67 18.62 3.89
C GLU A 198 1.64 17.51 3.42
N CYS A 199 1.38 16.86 2.28
CA CYS A 199 2.23 15.79 1.77
C CYS A 199 3.60 16.33 1.31
N ALA A 200 4.67 15.83 1.93
CA ALA A 200 6.06 16.16 1.59
C ALA A 200 6.45 15.74 0.16
N TRP A 201 5.79 14.70 -0.37
CA TRP A 201 6.16 14.09 -1.65
C TRP A 201 5.45 14.79 -2.82
N PRO A 202 6.20 15.26 -3.83
CA PRO A 202 5.61 15.96 -4.99
C PRO A 202 4.76 15.01 -5.84
N ILE A 203 5.14 13.74 -5.91
CA ILE A 203 4.41 12.65 -6.55
C ILE A 203 4.29 11.53 -5.53
N TRP A 204 3.08 10.98 -5.41
CA TRP A 204 2.85 9.76 -4.66
C TRP A 204 1.62 9.07 -5.22
N ASN A 205 1.86 8.11 -6.12
CA ASN A 205 0.83 7.21 -6.62
C ASN A 205 0.95 5.88 -5.89
N ARG A 206 -0.15 5.13 -5.80
CA ARG A 206 -0.14 3.78 -5.23
C ARG A 206 -0.87 2.80 -6.12
N MET A 207 -0.27 1.62 -6.29
CA MET A 207 -0.91 0.45 -6.87
C MET A 207 -1.16 -0.59 -5.79
N GLU A 208 -2.40 -1.07 -5.69
CA GLU A 208 -2.81 -2.10 -4.74
C GLU A 208 -3.46 -3.28 -5.44
N PHE A 209 -3.03 -4.50 -5.14
CA PHE A 209 -3.70 -5.74 -5.49
C PHE A 209 -4.45 -6.25 -4.26
N GLN A 210 -5.78 -6.16 -4.27
CA GLN A 210 -6.60 -6.79 -3.26
C GLN A 210 -6.95 -8.22 -3.71
N LEU A 211 -6.48 -9.21 -2.97
CA LEU A 211 -6.83 -10.62 -3.12
C LEU A 211 -7.85 -10.99 -2.04
N ASN A 212 -8.88 -11.74 -2.41
CA ASN A 212 -9.99 -12.15 -1.54
C ASN A 212 -10.16 -13.68 -1.56
N HIS A 213 -10.71 -14.21 -0.48
CA HIS A 213 -11.11 -15.60 -0.32
C HIS A 213 -9.98 -16.56 -0.71
N GLU A 214 -10.23 -17.50 -1.63
CA GLU A 214 -9.25 -18.53 -1.95
C GLU A 214 -7.98 -17.97 -2.60
N ALA A 215 -8.06 -16.82 -3.27
CA ALA A 215 -6.86 -16.17 -3.81
C ALA A 215 -5.96 -15.63 -2.68
N ALA A 216 -6.55 -15.05 -1.63
CA ALA A 216 -5.81 -14.63 -0.44
C ALA A 216 -5.25 -15.84 0.31
N ASP A 217 -6.07 -16.88 0.49
CA ASP A 217 -5.64 -18.12 1.14
C ASP A 217 -4.47 -18.76 0.41
N GLN A 218 -4.52 -18.94 -0.91
CA GLN A 218 -3.39 -19.44 -1.69
C GLN A 218 -2.14 -18.60 -1.60
N TYR A 219 -2.31 -17.28 -1.55
CA TYR A 219 -1.19 -16.36 -1.54
C TYR A 219 -0.40 -16.48 -0.23
N CYS A 220 -1.10 -16.59 0.90
CA CYS A 220 -0.49 -16.68 2.23
C CYS A 220 -0.20 -18.12 2.67
N ASN A 221 -1.06 -19.06 2.27
CA ASN A 221 -1.07 -20.47 2.64
C ASN A 221 -1.42 -21.29 1.40
N PRO A 222 -0.45 -21.60 0.52
CA PRO A 222 -0.69 -22.38 -0.69
C PRO A 222 -1.14 -23.79 -0.31
N THR A 223 -2.45 -23.98 -0.13
CA THR A 223 -3.10 -25.25 0.26
C THR A 223 -3.47 -26.11 -0.94
N TRP A 224 -3.45 -25.55 -2.16
CA TRP A 224 -3.84 -26.25 -3.39
C TRP A 224 -2.69 -27.05 -3.99
N ASN A 225 -3.05 -28.18 -4.57
CA ASN A 225 -2.18 -28.99 -5.41
C ASN A 225 -2.13 -28.34 -6.78
N VAL A 226 -1.05 -27.65 -7.07
CA VAL A 226 -0.80 -27.06 -8.38
C VAL A 226 0.15 -28.00 -9.11
N ASP A 227 -0.13 -28.30 -10.38
CA ASP A 227 0.80 -29.03 -11.23
C ASP A 227 2.09 -28.19 -11.39
N PRO A 228 3.26 -28.71 -11.01
CA PRO A 228 4.50 -27.95 -10.97
C PRO A 228 5.05 -27.57 -12.37
N ASN A 229 4.60 -28.26 -13.43
CA ASN A 229 5.05 -28.04 -14.80
C ASN A 229 4.08 -27.12 -15.58
N THR A 230 2.78 -27.24 -15.33
CA THR A 230 1.75 -26.52 -16.09
C THR A 230 1.16 -25.33 -15.33
N GLY A 231 1.30 -25.29 -13.99
CA GLY A 231 0.66 -24.31 -13.13
C GLY A 231 -0.86 -24.50 -12.98
N GLU A 232 -1.39 -25.64 -13.43
CA GLU A 232 -2.82 -25.96 -13.34
C GLU A 232 -3.22 -26.28 -11.90
N ILE A 233 -4.35 -25.74 -11.44
CA ILE A 233 -4.92 -26.04 -10.12
C ILE A 233 -5.62 -27.40 -10.22
N LEU A 234 -5.03 -28.42 -9.59
CA LEU A 234 -5.58 -29.77 -9.55
C LEU A 234 -6.63 -29.88 -8.42
N LYS A 235 -7.82 -30.40 -8.74
CA LYS A 235 -8.87 -30.70 -7.74
C LYS A 235 -8.60 -32.04 -7.03
N THR A 236 -7.41 -32.22 -6.47
CA THR A 236 -7.01 -33.45 -5.77
C THR A 236 -6.74 -33.17 -4.29
N LYS A 237 -6.78 -34.21 -3.45
CA LYS A 237 -6.39 -34.13 -2.02
C LYS A 237 -4.91 -34.50 -1.78
N GLU A 238 -4.21 -34.98 -2.80
CA GLU A 238 -2.84 -35.49 -2.71
C GLU A 238 -1.81 -34.36 -2.68
N ARG A 239 -1.12 -34.17 -1.56
CA ARG A 239 -0.09 -33.13 -1.46
C ARG A 239 1.11 -33.50 -2.33
N PHE A 240 1.26 -32.84 -3.49
CA PHE A 240 2.50 -32.92 -4.25
C PHE A 240 3.58 -32.08 -3.53
N PRO A 241 4.82 -32.59 -3.41
CA PRO A 241 5.97 -31.74 -3.15
C PRO A 241 6.23 -30.92 -4.42
N ASP A 242 5.65 -29.73 -4.48
CA ASP A 242 5.97 -28.76 -5.52
C ASP A 242 7.27 -28.04 -5.11
N PRO A 243 8.35 -28.11 -5.92
CA PRO A 243 9.55 -27.31 -5.70
C PRO A 243 9.34 -25.79 -5.88
N ASN A 244 8.16 -25.35 -6.37
CA ASN A 244 7.81 -23.96 -6.65
C ASN A 244 6.63 -23.41 -5.83
N ARG A 245 6.21 -24.07 -4.74
CA ARG A 245 5.29 -23.44 -3.77
C ARG A 245 6.04 -22.32 -3.05
N ALA A 246 6.03 -21.14 -3.66
CA ALA A 246 6.50 -19.94 -3.00
C ALA A 246 5.64 -19.73 -1.75
N SER A 247 6.25 -19.97 -0.59
CA SER A 247 5.83 -19.44 0.69
C SER A 247 5.59 -17.93 0.56
N PHE A 248 4.87 -17.33 1.50
CA PHE A 248 4.63 -15.88 1.45
C PHE A 248 5.95 -15.11 1.33
N GLU A 249 7.01 -15.59 1.99
CA GLU A 249 8.35 -15.03 2.00
C GLU A 249 9.06 -15.05 0.64
N GLU A 250 8.74 -16.00 -0.24
CA GLU A 250 9.33 -16.14 -1.57
C GLU A 250 8.58 -15.32 -2.64
N ARG A 251 7.44 -14.73 -2.25
CA ARG A 251 6.62 -13.89 -3.13
C ARG A 251 7.11 -12.45 -3.12
N ASN A 252 6.96 -11.79 -4.27
CA ASN A 252 7.23 -10.37 -4.41
C ASN A 252 6.14 -9.68 -5.23
N PHE A 253 6.04 -8.37 -5.05
CA PHE A 253 5.04 -7.54 -5.73
C PHE A 253 5.24 -7.53 -7.24
N PRO A 254 6.47 -7.35 -7.80
CA PRO A 254 6.65 -7.25 -9.24
C PRO A 254 6.16 -8.48 -10.03
N LYS A 255 6.47 -9.69 -9.56
CA LYS A 255 6.00 -10.94 -10.19
C LYS A 255 4.48 -11.05 -10.13
N THR A 256 3.88 -10.67 -9.01
CA THR A 256 2.41 -10.68 -8.83
C THR A 256 1.76 -9.69 -9.79
N ALA A 257 2.29 -8.47 -9.88
CA ALA A 257 1.78 -7.44 -10.76
C ALA A 257 1.88 -7.87 -12.23
N TYR A 258 3.06 -8.34 -12.66
CA TYR A 258 3.30 -8.83 -14.03
C TYR A 258 2.42 -10.03 -14.40
N TYR A 259 2.10 -10.90 -13.44
CA TYR A 259 1.19 -12.03 -13.66
C TYR A 259 -0.24 -11.58 -14.00
N TYR A 260 -0.73 -10.52 -13.35
CA TYR A 260 -2.11 -10.03 -13.50
C TYR A 260 -2.27 -8.98 -14.60
N LEU A 261 -1.27 -8.14 -14.83
CA LEU A 261 -1.37 -6.94 -15.67
C LEU A 261 -0.04 -6.61 -16.36
N LYS A 262 -0.13 -6.29 -17.65
CA LYS A 262 0.97 -5.77 -18.46
C LYS A 262 0.42 -4.67 -19.35
N PHE A 263 1.01 -3.48 -19.30
CA PHE A 263 0.73 -2.43 -20.27
C PHE A 263 1.61 -2.64 -21.50
N LEU A 264 1.03 -2.45 -22.68
CA LEU A 264 1.65 -2.81 -23.94
C LEU A 264 1.81 -1.59 -24.86
N GLU A 265 2.82 -1.65 -25.73
CA GLU A 265 2.97 -0.74 -26.85
C GLU A 265 2.58 -1.43 -28.17
N PRO A 266 1.64 -0.88 -28.95
CA PRO A 266 1.33 -1.38 -30.28
C PRO A 266 2.58 -1.41 -31.16
N THR A 267 2.85 -2.58 -31.74
CA THR A 267 3.97 -2.76 -32.67
C THR A 267 3.44 -2.86 -34.09
N TYR A 268 4.17 -2.28 -35.04
CA TYR A 268 3.77 -2.20 -36.44
C TYR A 268 4.77 -2.94 -37.34
N LYS A 269 4.32 -3.32 -38.53
CA LYS A 269 5.18 -3.77 -39.64
C LYS A 269 4.87 -2.94 -40.87
N GLN A 270 5.88 -2.73 -41.69
CA GLN A 270 5.75 -2.00 -42.94
C GLN A 270 5.10 -2.90 -44.01
N LYS A 271 4.19 -2.32 -44.81
CA LYS A 271 3.56 -2.96 -45.96
C LYS A 271 3.52 -2.01 -47.16
N LEU A 272 3.39 -2.57 -48.35
CA LEU A 272 3.18 -1.85 -49.60
C LEU A 272 1.77 -2.12 -50.11
N ASN A 273 1.06 -1.10 -50.57
CA ASN A 273 -0.22 -1.28 -51.27
C ASN A 273 -0.01 -1.50 -52.78
N GLY A 274 -1.09 -1.76 -53.53
CA GLY A 274 -1.03 -1.99 -54.98
C GLY A 274 -0.61 -0.78 -55.82
N LEU A 275 -0.49 0.41 -55.22
CA LEU A 275 -0.01 1.65 -55.86
C LEU A 275 1.45 1.96 -55.50
N GLY A 276 2.13 1.07 -54.77
CA GLY A 276 3.52 1.28 -54.33
C GLY A 276 3.68 2.17 -53.09
N HIS A 277 2.59 2.56 -52.42
CA HIS A 277 2.68 3.36 -51.20
C HIS A 277 2.99 2.48 -49.99
N VAL A 278 3.94 2.95 -49.18
CA VAL A 278 4.29 2.37 -47.89
C VAL A 278 3.28 2.78 -46.83
N TYR A 279 2.81 1.83 -46.03
CA TYR A 279 2.00 2.09 -44.85
C TYR A 279 2.35 1.14 -43.70
N LEU A 280 1.92 1.49 -42.49
CA LEU A 280 2.10 0.66 -41.30
C LEU A 280 0.86 -0.19 -41.06
N GLU A 281 1.05 -1.50 -40.90
CA GLU A 281 0.04 -2.42 -40.42
C GLU A 281 0.38 -2.83 -38.98
N GLU A 282 -0.59 -2.67 -38.08
CA GLU A 282 -0.46 -3.10 -36.69
C GLU A 282 -0.29 -4.62 -36.61
N LYS A 283 0.66 -5.07 -35.79
CA LYS A 283 0.86 -6.49 -35.51
C LYS A 283 -0.19 -6.97 -34.51
N HIS A 284 -0.51 -8.26 -34.56
CA HIS A 284 -1.39 -8.88 -33.57
C HIS A 284 -0.85 -8.66 -32.14
N LYS A 285 -1.75 -8.30 -31.20
CA LYS A 285 -1.45 -7.90 -29.81
C LYS A 285 -0.48 -8.79 -29.03
N ARG A 286 -0.45 -10.09 -29.32
CA ARG A 286 0.54 -11.03 -28.72
C ARG A 286 2.01 -10.69 -29.01
N HIS A 287 2.26 -9.83 -30.02
CA HIS A 287 3.57 -9.36 -30.43
C HIS A 287 3.86 -7.93 -29.98
N TRP A 288 2.96 -7.31 -29.20
CA TRP A 288 3.21 -6.01 -28.61
C TRP A 288 4.21 -6.15 -27.47
N SER A 289 5.15 -5.22 -27.39
CA SER A 289 6.12 -5.16 -26.30
C SER A 289 5.45 -4.60 -25.04
N VAL A 290 6.02 -4.93 -23.88
CA VAL A 290 5.61 -4.31 -22.61
C VAL A 290 6.13 -2.88 -22.57
N CYS A 291 5.34 -1.95 -22.04
CA CYS A 291 5.77 -0.56 -21.87
C CYS A 291 7.00 -0.44 -20.96
N ASP A 292 7.93 0.44 -21.32
CA ASP A 292 9.14 0.68 -20.53
C ASP A 292 8.80 1.23 -19.14
N TRP A 293 7.94 2.24 -19.04
CA TRP A 293 7.50 2.80 -17.75
C TRP A 293 6.87 1.76 -16.81
N TRP A 294 6.17 0.76 -17.36
CA TRP A 294 5.60 -0.33 -16.55
C TRP A 294 6.69 -1.25 -16.04
N THR A 295 7.66 -1.56 -16.90
CA THR A 295 8.82 -2.38 -16.52
C THR A 295 9.67 -1.66 -15.47
N ASP A 296 9.88 -0.36 -15.62
CA ASP A 296 10.67 0.45 -14.70
C ASP A 296 9.98 0.61 -13.33
N PHE A 297 8.66 0.80 -13.30
CA PHE A 297 7.87 0.71 -12.07
C PHE A 297 8.08 -0.63 -11.34
N LEU A 298 8.04 -1.75 -12.07
CA LEU A 298 8.23 -3.07 -11.48
C LEU A 298 9.66 -3.31 -10.99
N LYS A 299 10.67 -2.68 -11.60
CA LYS A 299 12.07 -2.76 -11.18
C LYS A 299 12.36 -2.06 -9.86
N VAL A 300 11.56 -1.05 -9.48
CA VAL A 300 11.71 -0.32 -8.20
C VAL A 300 11.79 -1.27 -7.00
N SER A 301 11.04 -2.36 -7.02
CA SER A 301 11.04 -3.37 -5.96
C SER A 301 11.45 -4.77 -6.43
N GLU A 302 12.23 -4.87 -7.50
CA GLU A 302 12.72 -6.16 -7.99
C GLU A 302 13.57 -6.86 -6.91
N GLY A 303 13.26 -8.14 -6.67
CA GLY A 303 13.93 -8.94 -5.64
C GLY A 303 13.55 -8.59 -4.19
N GLN A 304 12.75 -7.55 -3.94
CA GLN A 304 12.36 -7.16 -2.59
C GLN A 304 11.21 -8.03 -2.05
N SER A 305 11.31 -8.44 -0.79
CA SER A 305 10.23 -9.13 -0.06
C SER A 305 9.10 -8.17 0.31
N ILE A 306 7.88 -8.69 0.43
CA ILE A 306 6.71 -7.90 0.85
C ILE A 306 6.71 -7.72 2.37
N GLY A 307 6.79 -6.47 2.82
CA GLY A 307 6.90 -6.10 4.23
C GLY A 307 5.61 -5.63 4.89
N LEU A 308 5.77 -5.05 6.08
CA LEU A 308 4.75 -4.26 6.75
C LEU A 308 4.82 -2.80 6.25
N PRO A 309 3.70 -2.05 6.28
CA PRO A 309 3.69 -0.65 5.87
C PRO A 309 4.66 0.13 6.75
N LYS A 310 5.44 1.03 6.15
CA LYS A 310 6.47 1.83 6.85
C LYS A 310 6.04 3.25 7.17
N ASN A 311 5.07 3.80 6.44
CA ASN A 311 4.56 5.14 6.68
C ASN A 311 3.06 5.22 6.41
N GLU A 312 2.32 5.53 7.46
CA GLU A 312 1.13 6.37 7.35
C GLU A 312 1.44 7.65 8.14
N THR A 313 2.18 8.57 7.52
CA THR A 313 2.50 9.91 8.06
C THR A 313 3.21 9.90 9.42
N GLY A 314 4.49 9.53 9.42
CA GLY A 314 5.39 9.62 10.57
C GLY A 314 5.98 11.03 10.79
N LEU A 315 6.67 11.22 11.92
CA LEU A 315 7.40 12.47 12.24
C LEU A 315 8.42 12.83 11.15
N GLU A 316 9.00 11.84 10.50
CA GLU A 316 9.97 12.00 9.41
C GLU A 316 9.37 12.66 8.16
N GLU A 317 8.12 12.37 7.83
CA GLU A 317 7.44 13.08 6.72
C GLU A 317 7.17 14.55 7.08
N ILE A 318 6.83 14.82 8.34
CA ILE A 318 6.65 16.20 8.84
C ILE A 318 8.00 16.94 8.82
N GLU A 319 9.08 16.28 9.24
CA GLU A 319 10.43 16.84 9.21
C GLU A 319 10.92 17.10 7.78
N ASN A 320 10.72 16.17 6.85
CA ASN A 320 11.07 16.33 5.45
C ASN A 320 10.25 17.43 4.77
N TRP A 321 8.97 17.57 5.09
CA TRP A 321 8.15 18.69 4.63
C TRP A 321 8.65 20.03 5.20
N LEU A 322 8.91 20.11 6.51
CA LEU A 322 9.46 21.31 7.13
C LEU A 322 10.80 21.71 6.48
N SER A 323 11.68 20.73 6.26
CA SER A 323 13.00 20.95 5.71
C SER A 323 12.98 21.34 4.23
N SER A 324 12.07 20.76 3.43
CA SER A 324 12.02 20.99 1.98
C SER A 324 11.13 22.17 1.57
N GLN A 325 10.00 22.38 2.24
CA GLN A 325 8.99 23.38 1.85
C GLN A 325 9.04 24.65 2.69
N VAL A 326 9.49 24.55 3.94
CA VAL A 326 9.35 25.64 4.93
C VAL A 326 10.69 26.25 5.32
N SER A 327 11.80 25.51 5.24
CA SER A 327 13.11 25.95 5.76
C SER A 327 13.58 27.32 5.25
N GLY A 328 13.44 27.60 3.96
CA GLY A 328 13.88 28.86 3.36
C GLY A 328 13.08 30.07 3.83
N SER A 329 11.75 29.97 3.86
CA SER A 329 10.87 31.05 4.34
C SER A 329 10.99 31.22 5.85
N PHE A 330 11.13 30.12 6.59
CA PHE A 330 11.35 30.13 8.04
C PHE A 330 12.68 30.82 8.41
N TYR A 331 13.77 30.52 7.69
CA TYR A 331 15.06 31.19 7.89
C TYR A 331 14.98 32.68 7.58
N LEU A 332 14.32 33.07 6.48
CA LEU A 332 14.13 34.48 6.12
C LEU A 332 13.38 35.24 7.23
N LEU A 333 12.25 34.71 7.70
CA LEU A 333 11.42 35.38 8.70
C LEU A 333 12.15 35.44 10.06
N THR A 334 12.85 34.38 10.44
CA THR A 334 13.70 34.38 11.65
C THR A 334 14.83 35.40 11.53
N SER A 335 15.43 35.57 10.34
CA SER A 335 16.49 36.57 10.11
C SER A 335 15.98 38.01 10.18
N VAL A 336 14.73 38.27 9.79
CA VAL A 336 14.12 39.61 9.80
C VAL A 336 13.57 39.99 11.17
N TYR A 337 12.87 39.05 11.82
CA TYR A 337 12.12 39.31 13.04
C TYR A 337 12.78 38.78 14.32
N GLY A 338 13.91 38.08 14.17
CA GLY A 338 14.64 37.45 15.27
C GLY A 338 13.94 36.20 15.82
N GLU A 339 14.52 35.62 16.86
CA GLU A 339 14.01 34.38 17.51
C GLU A 339 12.60 34.54 18.08
N ARG A 340 12.17 35.76 18.39
CA ARG A 340 10.81 36.06 18.86
C ARG A 340 9.73 35.60 17.87
N TYR A 341 10.00 35.66 16.57
CA TYR A 341 9.06 35.14 15.55
C TYR A 341 8.88 33.63 15.67
N VAL A 342 9.92 32.90 16.03
CA VAL A 342 9.86 31.44 16.23
C VAL A 342 8.96 31.11 17.43
N GLU A 343 9.13 31.83 18.53
CA GLU A 343 8.30 31.68 19.74
C GLU A 343 6.83 31.95 19.44
N GLU A 344 6.52 33.03 18.73
CA GLU A 344 5.16 33.39 18.32
C GLU A 344 4.55 32.32 17.41
N LEU A 345 5.32 31.80 16.44
CA LEU A 345 4.86 30.74 15.54
C LEU A 345 4.61 29.42 16.29
N LEU A 346 5.45 29.09 17.27
CA LEU A 346 5.28 27.91 18.12
C LEU A 346 4.01 28.00 18.97
N GLU A 347 3.67 29.18 19.51
CA GLU A 347 2.45 29.36 20.30
C GLU A 347 1.19 29.17 19.44
N VAL A 348 1.17 29.73 18.22
CA VAL A 348 0.10 29.48 17.24
C VAL A 348 0.05 28.00 16.84
N GLY A 349 1.21 27.37 16.68
CA GLY A 349 1.33 25.95 16.36
C GLY A 349 0.78 25.04 17.46
N LYS A 350 0.98 25.41 18.73
CA LYS A 350 0.56 24.64 19.91
C LYS A 350 -0.96 24.43 19.98
N GLU A 351 -1.74 25.49 19.76
CA GLU A 351 -3.20 25.39 19.76
C GLU A 351 -3.73 24.45 18.66
N LYS A 352 -3.10 24.49 17.47
CA LYS A 352 -3.42 23.59 16.35
C LYS A 352 -2.98 22.15 16.64
N PHE A 353 -1.81 21.99 17.25
CA PHE A 353 -1.26 20.71 17.65
C PHE A 353 -2.17 20.00 18.65
N GLU A 354 -2.60 20.70 19.71
CA GLU A 354 -3.46 20.15 20.78
C GLU A 354 -4.81 19.65 20.25
N ARG A 355 -5.38 20.35 19.26
CA ARG A 355 -6.65 19.96 18.62
C ARG A 355 -6.50 18.78 17.65
N ASN A 356 -5.30 18.56 17.12
CA ASN A 356 -5.06 17.53 16.12
C ASN A 356 -4.72 16.18 16.75
N LYS A 357 -5.74 15.30 16.84
CA LYS A 357 -5.61 13.94 17.37
C LYS A 357 -4.52 13.11 16.68
N LYS A 358 -4.22 13.37 15.40
CA LYS A 358 -3.13 12.68 14.67
C LYS A 358 -1.77 13.07 15.23
N TYR A 359 -1.53 14.37 15.45
CA TYR A 359 -0.26 14.85 16.02
C TYR A 359 -0.07 14.42 17.48
N GLN A 360 -1.14 14.34 18.27
CA GLN A 360 -1.07 13.77 19.62
C GLN A 360 -0.64 12.30 19.61
N ASN A 361 -1.14 11.52 18.65
CA ASN A 361 -0.73 10.13 18.49
C ASN A 361 0.73 10.00 18.03
N LEU A 362 1.19 10.85 17.12
CA LEU A 362 2.60 10.89 16.69
C LEU A 362 3.54 11.29 17.82
N LEU A 363 3.15 12.27 18.65
CA LEU A 363 3.92 12.64 19.84
C LEU A 363 4.05 11.45 20.81
N LYS A 364 2.96 10.71 21.04
CA LYS A 364 2.98 9.52 21.90
C LYS A 364 3.89 8.43 21.34
N GLN A 365 3.79 8.15 20.04
CA GLN A 365 4.65 7.18 19.34
C GLN A 365 6.13 7.58 19.38
N GLY A 366 6.45 8.86 19.13
CA GLY A 366 7.82 9.38 19.19
C GLY A 366 8.44 9.28 20.59
N ARG A 367 7.64 9.54 21.65
CA ARG A 367 8.07 9.37 23.05
C ARG A 367 8.30 7.90 23.42
N GLU A 368 7.42 7.01 22.97
CA GLU A 368 7.55 5.56 23.18
C GLU A 368 8.79 4.98 22.46
N ASN A 369 9.09 5.46 21.25
CA ASN A 369 10.27 5.06 20.50
C ASN A 369 11.57 5.55 21.17
N ARG A 370 11.66 6.82 21.60
CA ARG A 370 12.81 7.33 22.39
C ARG A 370 13.01 6.57 23.71
N SER A 371 11.93 6.21 24.39
CA SER A 371 11.96 5.40 25.61
C SER A 371 12.53 4.00 25.36
N LYS A 372 12.19 3.36 24.23
CA LYS A 372 12.76 2.06 23.83
C LYS A 372 14.24 2.17 23.44
N THR A 373 14.67 3.26 22.77
CA THR A 373 16.09 3.49 22.45
C THR A 373 16.91 3.80 23.70
N SER A 374 16.34 4.49 24.69
CA SER A 374 16.98 4.78 25.98
C SER A 374 17.10 3.55 26.88
N LYS A 375 16.21 2.55 26.75
CA LYS A 375 16.27 1.29 27.51
C LYS A 375 17.27 0.26 26.97
N ASN A 376 17.92 0.54 25.84
CA ASN A 376 18.95 -0.31 25.24
C ASN A 376 20.38 0.15 25.53
N PHE A 377 20.58 1.10 26.44
CA PHE A 377 21.88 1.28 27.08
C PHE A 377 21.88 0.45 28.37
N PRO A 378 22.77 -0.55 28.49
CA PRO A 378 23.01 -1.18 29.78
C PRO A 378 23.42 -0.11 30.77
N ASP A 379 22.71 -0.02 31.89
CA ASP A 379 23.25 0.57 33.12
C ASP A 379 24.41 -0.32 33.59
N GLU A 380 25.61 -0.09 33.04
CA GLU A 380 26.86 -0.48 33.68
C GLU A 380 27.84 0.69 33.60
N VAL A 381 27.99 1.36 34.75
CA VAL A 381 29.17 2.14 35.13
C VAL A 381 30.12 1.11 35.77
N PRO A 382 31.41 1.02 35.38
CA PRO A 382 32.43 1.79 36.11
C PRO A 382 33.66 2.20 35.28
N PHE A 383 34.08 3.46 35.39
CA PHE A 383 35.40 3.93 35.85
C PHE A 383 35.38 5.45 36.00
#